data_AF-A0A7Y9PHY3-F1
#
_entry.id   AF-A0A7Y9PHY3-F1
#
_cell.length_a   1.000
_cell.length_b   1.000
_cell.length_c   1.000
_cell.angle_alpha   90.00
_cell.angle_beta   90.00
_cell.angle_gamma   90.00
#
_symmetry.space_group_name_H-M   'P 1'
#
loop_
_entity.id
_entity.type
_entity.pdbx_description
1 polymer ?
#
loop_
_entity_poly.entity_id
_entity_poly.type
_entity_poly.pdbx_seq_one_letter_code
_entity_poly.pdbx_strand_id
1 'polypeptide(L)'
;MRLLSGTSLFLALHAIFLLPLPLVAASTQSNVNDSSAPSIPAVWQSTKAEHVYGLPDIKHNKKGTLVLSPDSLTFTGKSGSTSIPRTSITAVSAGNQRVEIGGVGLMIFRMTIPDGGGLAAAAVLHHRQDMLTVEFNDSRGGNHAAVFFLPATEADHALQSFALTPLPPRKAQDTSCQSALIDPKSVLVATPNWDQAQVPAAYRALIYEHLIDRLRNTKEVAHVYRVGEDNGEKGCSQYTVHIAITTFKEGSSVKRAFLGPAGMFMGTTQMKFDVTFTDASGKLNTSKQIAATMRGESESTNVADHVAKNVAKQYANMLKGAEKSIAANKPASPLA
;
A
#
# COMPACT_ATOMS: atom_id res chain seq x y z
N MET A 1 -27.12 -57.82 -15.84
CA MET A 1 -26.60 -56.53 -15.34
C MET A 1 -27.70 -55.87 -14.53
N ARG A 2 -27.58 -55.82 -13.21
CA ARG A 2 -28.62 -55.31 -12.29
C ARG A 2 -28.22 -53.92 -11.78
N LEU A 3 -29.19 -53.01 -11.85
CA LEU A 3 -29.13 -51.62 -11.40
C LEU A 3 -29.00 -51.51 -9.88
N LEU A 4 -28.30 -50.48 -9.40
CA LEU A 4 -28.50 -49.90 -8.07
C LEU A 4 -28.41 -48.37 -8.16
N SER A 5 -29.55 -47.71 -7.98
CA SER A 5 -29.67 -46.29 -7.65
C SER A 5 -29.54 -46.09 -6.15
N GLY A 6 -28.92 -44.99 -5.71
CA GLY A 6 -28.88 -44.59 -4.31
C GLY A 6 -28.94 -43.07 -4.17
N THR A 7 -30.15 -42.55 -3.94
CA THR A 7 -30.39 -41.23 -3.34
C THR A 7 -30.54 -41.42 -1.83
N SER A 8 -29.95 -40.52 -1.03
CA SER A 8 -30.39 -40.32 0.36
C SER A 8 -30.19 -38.88 0.77
N LEU A 9 -31.36 -38.27 1.03
CA LEU A 9 -31.63 -36.92 1.48
C LEU A 9 -31.80 -36.99 3.00
N PHE A 10 -30.95 -36.32 3.78
CA PHE A 10 -31.17 -36.20 5.22
C PHE A 10 -31.70 -34.80 5.55
N LEU A 11 -32.98 -34.78 5.91
CA LEU A 11 -33.73 -33.66 6.47
C LEU A 11 -33.78 -33.88 7.99
N ALA A 12 -33.19 -32.97 8.77
CA ALA A 12 -33.35 -32.96 10.23
C ALA A 12 -34.08 -31.67 10.63
N LEU A 13 -35.40 -31.81 10.77
CA LEU A 13 -36.28 -30.97 11.60
C LEU A 13 -36.00 -31.32 13.09
N HIS A 14 -36.28 -30.41 14.03
CA HIS A 14 -36.54 -30.54 15.49
C HIS A 14 -35.97 -29.27 16.18
N ALA A 15 -36.59 -28.60 17.15
CA ALA A 15 -37.93 -28.61 17.71
C ALA A 15 -38.09 -27.27 18.46
N ILE A 16 -39.31 -26.72 18.42
CA ILE A 16 -39.70 -25.47 19.09
C ILE A 16 -39.92 -25.76 20.57
N PHE A 17 -39.25 -25.03 21.46
CA PHE A 17 -39.59 -24.96 22.89
C PHE A 17 -40.15 -23.56 23.22
N LEU A 18 -41.45 -23.52 23.50
CA LEU A 18 -42.17 -22.40 24.10
C LEU A 18 -42.22 -22.62 25.62
N LEU A 19 -41.78 -21.62 26.40
CA LEU A 19 -42.07 -21.51 27.83
C LEU A 19 -42.48 -20.06 28.17
N PRO A 20 -43.42 -19.84 29.11
CA PRO A 20 -43.90 -18.52 29.49
C PRO A 20 -43.13 -17.88 30.68
N LEU A 21 -42.91 -16.56 30.57
CA LEU A 21 -42.90 -15.45 31.55
C LEU A 21 -42.60 -15.70 33.05
N PRO A 22 -41.84 -14.79 33.70
CA PRO A 22 -42.49 -13.63 34.32
C PRO A 22 -41.85 -12.27 34.05
N LEU A 23 -42.71 -11.25 34.00
CA LEU A 23 -42.39 -9.82 34.07
C LEU A 23 -41.77 -9.51 35.45
N VAL A 24 -40.57 -8.95 35.47
CA VAL A 24 -40.04 -8.19 36.61
C VAL A 24 -39.65 -6.82 36.10
N ALA A 25 -40.41 -5.82 36.53
CA ALA A 25 -40.05 -4.42 36.38
C ALA A 25 -38.99 -4.07 37.44
N ALA A 26 -37.78 -3.76 37.00
CA ALA A 26 -36.79 -3.07 37.80
C ALA A 26 -36.25 -1.90 36.99
N SER A 27 -36.71 -0.70 37.34
CA SER A 27 -36.19 0.58 36.88
C SER A 27 -34.74 0.72 37.35
N THR A 28 -33.78 0.40 36.48
CA THR A 28 -32.41 0.85 36.62
C THR A 28 -32.20 2.02 35.68
N GLN A 29 -31.87 3.17 36.27
CA GLN A 29 -31.50 4.39 35.57
C GLN A 29 -30.36 4.07 34.61
N SER A 30 -30.63 4.13 33.32
CA SER A 30 -29.57 4.27 32.33
C SER A 30 -28.90 5.61 32.59
N ASN A 31 -27.75 5.58 33.24
CA ASN A 31 -26.76 6.64 33.13
C ASN A 31 -26.36 6.70 31.66
N VAL A 32 -27.08 7.53 30.91
CA VAL A 32 -26.65 8.06 29.63
C VAL A 32 -25.50 9.00 29.96
N ASN A 33 -24.32 8.42 30.14
CA ASN A 33 -23.08 9.16 30.02
C ASN A 33 -22.83 9.34 28.52
N ASP A 34 -23.63 10.21 27.91
CA ASP A 34 -23.28 10.87 26.65
C ASP A 34 -22.11 11.78 26.98
N SER A 35 -20.92 11.20 27.11
CA SER A 35 -19.68 11.94 26.92
C SER A 35 -19.49 12.14 25.42
N SER A 36 -20.42 12.89 24.81
CA SER A 36 -20.16 13.58 23.56
C SER A 36 -19.19 14.70 23.90
N ALA A 37 -17.89 14.36 23.92
CA ALA A 37 -16.86 15.36 23.82
C ALA A 37 -17.22 16.28 22.64
N PRO A 38 -17.13 17.62 22.79
CA PRO A 38 -17.50 18.54 21.73
C PRO A 38 -16.75 18.16 20.46
N SER A 39 -17.48 17.74 19.43
CA SER A 39 -16.90 17.35 18.16
C SER A 39 -16.31 18.60 17.54
N ILE A 40 -14.97 18.70 17.54
CA ILE A 40 -14.27 19.74 16.79
C ILE A 40 -14.73 19.60 15.34
N PRO A 41 -15.23 20.67 14.70
CA PRO A 41 -15.79 20.57 13.36
C PRO A 41 -14.72 20.08 12.38
N ALA A 42 -15.11 19.13 11.54
CA ALA A 42 -14.24 18.67 10.45
C ALA A 42 -13.90 19.85 9.54
N VAL A 43 -12.61 20.02 9.25
CA VAL A 43 -12.10 21.01 8.29
C VAL A 43 -12.43 20.57 6.87
N TRP A 44 -12.42 19.27 6.62
CA TRP A 44 -12.79 18.65 5.35
C TRP A 44 -13.21 17.19 5.55
N GLN A 45 -14.05 16.66 4.66
CA GLN A 45 -14.45 15.26 4.69
C GLN A 45 -14.73 14.71 3.29
N SER A 46 -14.44 13.41 3.10
CA SER A 46 -14.87 12.61 1.95
C SER A 46 -15.62 11.37 2.46
N THR A 47 -16.87 11.18 2.04
CA THR A 47 -17.70 10.04 2.47
C THR A 47 -17.51 8.78 1.63
N LYS A 48 -16.76 8.88 0.53
CA LYS A 48 -16.56 7.81 -0.46
C LYS A 48 -15.08 7.57 -0.74
N ALA A 49 -14.25 7.69 0.29
CA ALA A 49 -12.82 7.42 0.19
C ALA A 49 -12.56 5.90 0.11
N GLU A 50 -11.55 5.51 -0.64
CA GLU A 50 -11.00 4.15 -0.65
C GLU A 50 -9.54 4.20 -0.23
N HIS A 51 -9.21 3.56 0.89
CA HIS A 51 -7.82 3.32 1.30
C HIS A 51 -7.19 2.32 0.33
N VAL A 52 -6.29 2.82 -0.51
CA VAL A 52 -5.56 2.00 -1.50
C VAL A 52 -4.48 1.21 -0.78
N TYR A 53 -3.61 1.87 -0.01
CA TYR A 53 -2.54 1.21 0.74
C TYR A 53 -1.90 2.17 1.77
N GLY A 54 -1.18 1.62 2.75
CA GLY A 54 -0.29 2.38 3.65
C GLY A 54 -0.80 2.65 5.07
N LEU A 55 -2.02 2.25 5.42
CA LEU A 55 -2.52 2.27 6.79
C LEU A 55 -2.20 0.93 7.50
N PRO A 56 -1.44 0.91 8.61
CA PRO A 56 -1.00 -0.33 9.26
C PRO A 56 -2.14 -1.26 9.72
N ASP A 57 -3.21 -0.68 10.26
CA ASP A 57 -4.30 -1.44 10.90
C ASP A 57 -5.50 -1.69 9.97
N ILE A 58 -5.46 -1.15 8.76
CA ILE A 58 -6.57 -1.23 7.80
C ILE A 58 -6.08 -1.96 6.56
N LYS A 59 -6.79 -3.03 6.19
CA LYS A 59 -6.49 -3.74 4.93
C LYS A 59 -6.59 -2.78 3.74
N HIS A 60 -5.80 -3.05 2.71
CA HIS A 60 -5.85 -2.30 1.45
C HIS A 60 -7.20 -2.46 0.72
N ASN A 61 -7.49 -1.54 -0.20
CA ASN A 61 -8.72 -1.44 -0.99
C ASN A 61 -10.01 -1.47 -0.16
N LYS A 62 -10.02 -0.74 0.97
CA LYS A 62 -11.19 -0.63 1.85
C LYS A 62 -11.85 0.73 1.68
N LYS A 63 -13.18 0.71 1.53
CA LYS A 63 -14.00 1.91 1.39
C LYS A 63 -14.43 2.43 2.76
N GLY A 64 -14.50 3.75 2.89
CA GLY A 64 -14.82 4.42 4.13
C GLY A 64 -15.00 5.92 3.97
N THR A 65 -15.06 6.60 5.11
CA THR A 65 -15.06 8.05 5.22
C THR A 65 -13.67 8.52 5.66
N LEU A 66 -13.14 9.54 4.99
CA LEU A 66 -11.90 10.21 5.35
C LEU A 66 -12.25 11.60 5.89
N VAL A 67 -11.87 11.89 7.13
CA VAL A 67 -12.17 13.16 7.80
C VAL A 67 -10.86 13.83 8.19
N LEU A 68 -10.69 15.08 7.76
CA LEU A 68 -9.60 15.94 8.21
C LEU A 68 -10.14 16.90 9.27
N SER A 69 -9.62 16.76 10.49
CA SER A 69 -9.84 17.66 11.61
C SER A 69 -8.60 18.57 11.82
N PRO A 70 -8.66 19.55 12.74
CA PRO A 70 -7.48 20.33 13.10
C PRO A 70 -6.33 19.46 13.62
N ASP A 71 -6.64 18.37 14.34
CA ASP A 71 -5.64 17.56 15.03
C ASP A 71 -5.23 16.28 14.28
N SER A 72 -6.05 15.76 13.37
CA SER A 72 -5.78 14.48 12.73
C SER A 72 -6.50 14.28 11.39
N LEU A 73 -5.98 13.35 10.60
CA LEU A 73 -6.64 12.75 9.47
C LEU A 73 -7.13 11.35 9.86
N THR A 74 -8.44 11.14 9.86
CA THR A 74 -9.05 9.88 10.31
C THR A 74 -9.76 9.18 9.17
N PHE A 75 -9.41 7.91 8.95
CA PHE A 75 -10.11 7.03 8.02
C PHE A 75 -10.98 6.04 8.81
N THR A 76 -12.26 5.98 8.49
CA THR A 76 -13.23 5.08 9.14
C THR A 76 -13.97 4.27 8.08
N GLY A 77 -13.85 2.94 8.15
CA GLY A 77 -14.56 2.01 7.28
C GLY A 77 -15.11 0.82 8.06
N LYS A 78 -15.74 -0.11 7.35
CA LYS A 78 -16.28 -1.34 7.95
C LYS A 78 -15.20 -2.23 8.60
N SER A 79 -13.95 -2.10 8.14
CA SER A 79 -12.81 -2.89 8.64
C SER A 79 -12.14 -2.29 9.89
N GLY A 80 -12.55 -1.11 10.33
CA GLY A 80 -11.92 -0.40 11.45
C GLY A 80 -11.80 1.10 11.21
N SER A 81 -11.21 1.78 12.19
CA SER A 81 -10.86 3.20 12.11
C SER A 81 -9.39 3.37 12.47
N THR A 82 -8.73 4.31 11.81
CA THR A 82 -7.34 4.68 12.10
C THR A 82 -7.18 6.19 11.94
N SER A 83 -6.32 6.78 12.77
CA SER A 83 -6.13 8.23 12.85
C SER A 83 -4.65 8.55 12.75
N ILE A 84 -4.30 9.44 11.83
CA ILE A 84 -2.95 9.96 11.63
C ILE A 84 -2.92 11.36 12.28
N PRO A 85 -2.15 11.57 13.36
CA PRO A 85 -1.99 12.89 13.95
C PRO A 85 -1.46 13.89 12.92
N ARG A 86 -2.05 15.08 12.85
CA ARG A 86 -1.63 16.11 11.89
C ARG A 86 -0.19 16.55 12.12
N THR A 87 0.28 16.48 13.36
CA THR A 87 1.67 16.75 13.76
C THR A 87 2.67 15.72 13.24
N SER A 88 2.22 14.51 12.86
CA SER A 88 3.09 13.49 12.27
C SER A 88 3.09 13.50 10.75
N ILE A 89 2.17 14.23 10.11
CA ILE A 89 2.11 14.40 8.66
C ILE A 89 3.28 15.28 8.20
N THR A 90 4.06 14.77 7.27
CA THR A 90 5.27 15.43 6.72
C THR A 90 5.03 16.01 5.35
N ALA A 91 4.14 15.41 4.56
CA ALA A 91 3.71 15.95 3.27
C ALA A 91 2.31 15.46 2.90
N VAL A 92 1.59 16.26 2.11
CA VAL A 92 0.33 15.87 1.48
C VAL A 92 0.40 16.24 0.01
N SER A 93 -0.13 15.38 -0.86
CA SER A 93 -0.14 15.61 -2.30
C SER A 93 -1.45 15.14 -2.91
N ALA A 94 -1.98 15.95 -3.81
CA ALA A 94 -3.11 15.58 -4.66
C ALA A 94 -2.61 15.10 -6.03
N GLY A 95 -3.34 14.15 -6.61
CA GLY A 95 -3.14 13.65 -7.96
C GLY A 95 -4.46 13.15 -8.51
N ASN A 96 -4.47 12.68 -9.75
CA ASN A 96 -5.65 12.07 -10.34
C ASN A 96 -5.27 11.05 -11.42
N GLN A 97 -6.22 10.18 -11.74
CA GLN A 97 -6.13 9.24 -12.84
C GLN A 97 -7.48 9.10 -13.53
N ARG A 98 -7.49 8.81 -14.83
CA ARG A 98 -8.70 8.38 -15.56
C ARG A 98 -8.82 6.87 -15.57
N VAL A 99 -9.91 6.36 -15.02
CA VAL A 99 -10.21 4.92 -14.93
C VAL A 99 -11.50 4.60 -15.69
N GLU A 100 -11.57 3.40 -16.27
CA GLU A 100 -12.75 2.94 -17.02
C GLU A 100 -13.94 2.66 -16.10
N ILE A 101 -15.12 3.13 -16.51
CA ILE A 101 -16.40 2.83 -15.89
C ILE A 101 -16.74 1.38 -16.27
N GLY A 102 -16.97 0.51 -15.28
CA GLY A 102 -17.52 -0.84 -15.52
C GLY A 102 -16.51 -1.99 -15.68
N GLY A 103 -15.21 -1.73 -15.64
CA GLY A 103 -14.16 -2.76 -15.63
C GLY A 103 -14.15 -3.71 -16.84
N VAL A 104 -13.59 -4.91 -16.67
CA VAL A 104 -13.33 -5.88 -17.77
C VAL A 104 -14.59 -6.26 -18.56
N GLY A 105 -15.76 -6.32 -17.92
CA GLY A 105 -17.01 -6.68 -18.60
C GLY A 105 -17.44 -5.64 -19.64
N LEU A 106 -17.30 -4.34 -19.32
CA LEU A 106 -17.63 -3.28 -20.28
C LEU A 106 -16.60 -3.16 -21.40
N MET A 107 -15.33 -3.45 -21.09
CA MET A 107 -14.26 -3.55 -22.09
C MET A 107 -14.57 -4.63 -23.13
N ILE A 108 -14.97 -5.84 -22.70
CA ILE A 108 -15.35 -6.93 -23.62
C ILE A 108 -16.54 -6.50 -24.48
N PHE A 109 -17.57 -5.91 -23.88
CA PHE A 109 -18.75 -5.44 -24.62
C PHE A 109 -18.37 -4.43 -25.72
N ARG A 110 -17.48 -3.47 -25.44
CA ARG A 110 -17.03 -2.50 -26.45
C ARG A 110 -16.28 -3.13 -27.61
N MET A 111 -15.48 -4.17 -27.35
CA MET A 111 -14.79 -4.91 -28.41
C MET A 111 -15.75 -5.63 -29.37
N THR A 112 -16.99 -5.85 -28.94
CA THR A 112 -18.03 -6.47 -29.78
C THR A 112 -18.84 -5.48 -30.61
N ILE A 113 -18.62 -4.15 -30.47
CA ILE A 113 -19.35 -3.13 -31.22
C ILE A 113 -18.67 -2.90 -32.57
N PRO A 114 -19.32 -3.21 -33.71
CA PRO A 114 -18.76 -3.00 -35.04
C PRO A 114 -18.66 -1.51 -35.42
N ASP A 115 -17.96 -1.22 -36.52
CA ASP A 115 -17.92 0.08 -37.20
C ASP A 115 -17.47 1.28 -36.34
N GLY A 116 -16.49 1.08 -35.46
CA GLY A 116 -15.88 2.16 -34.68
C GLY A 116 -16.75 2.70 -33.54
N GLY A 117 -17.95 2.14 -33.31
CA GLY A 117 -18.82 2.51 -32.18
C GLY A 117 -18.15 2.31 -30.81
N GLY A 118 -17.21 1.37 -30.70
CA GLY A 118 -16.38 1.17 -29.50
C GLY A 118 -15.49 2.37 -29.14
N LEU A 119 -15.06 3.19 -30.13
CA LEU A 119 -14.23 4.38 -29.90
C LEU A 119 -15.02 5.52 -29.29
N ALA A 120 -16.25 5.76 -29.78
CA ALA A 120 -17.14 6.76 -29.21
C ALA A 120 -17.58 6.36 -27.79
N ALA A 121 -17.86 5.07 -27.56
CA ALA A 121 -18.15 4.54 -26.23
C ALA A 121 -16.95 4.70 -25.27
N ALA A 122 -15.72 4.46 -25.73
CA ALA A 122 -14.51 4.62 -24.92
C ALA A 122 -14.33 6.05 -24.37
N ALA A 123 -14.64 7.08 -25.16
CA ALA A 123 -14.46 8.47 -24.73
C ALA A 123 -15.36 8.87 -23.55
N VAL A 124 -16.55 8.29 -23.43
CA VAL A 124 -17.57 8.66 -22.43
C VAL A 124 -17.49 7.78 -21.18
N LEU A 125 -16.87 6.62 -21.29
CA LEU A 125 -16.87 5.61 -20.24
C LEU A 125 -15.59 5.61 -19.39
N HIS A 126 -14.90 6.76 -19.27
CA HIS A 126 -13.84 6.95 -18.29
C HIS A 126 -14.25 7.99 -17.26
N HIS A 127 -14.08 7.70 -15.97
CA HIS A 127 -14.25 8.68 -14.90
C HIS A 127 -12.90 9.07 -14.31
N ARG A 128 -12.81 10.33 -13.88
CA ARG A 128 -11.67 10.84 -13.11
C ARG A 128 -11.79 10.31 -11.69
N GLN A 129 -10.72 9.70 -11.20
CA GLN A 129 -10.56 9.29 -9.82
C GLN A 129 -9.41 10.11 -9.24
N ASP A 130 -9.68 10.84 -8.17
CA ASP A 130 -8.68 11.65 -7.51
C ASP A 130 -7.89 10.80 -6.51
N MET A 131 -6.63 11.15 -6.29
CA MET A 131 -5.73 10.48 -5.38
C MET A 131 -5.23 11.47 -4.35
N LEU A 132 -5.39 11.14 -3.07
CA LEU A 132 -4.75 11.87 -1.97
C LEU A 132 -3.65 10.99 -1.39
N THR A 133 -2.42 11.52 -1.40
CA THR A 133 -1.25 10.88 -0.78
C THR A 133 -0.86 11.64 0.47
N VAL A 134 -0.67 10.93 1.57
CA VAL A 134 -0.31 11.50 2.87
C VAL A 134 0.95 10.80 3.34
N GLU A 135 2.06 11.52 3.42
CA GLU A 135 3.32 11.06 4.00
C GLU A 135 3.33 11.46 5.49
N PHE A 136 3.67 10.52 6.38
CA PHE A 136 3.63 10.74 7.82
C PHE A 136 4.65 9.87 8.55
N ASN A 137 5.01 10.23 9.77
CA ASN A 137 5.84 9.39 10.63
C ASN A 137 4.94 8.62 11.60
N ASP A 138 5.25 7.34 11.83
CA ASP A 138 4.57 6.56 12.87
C ASP A 138 5.04 6.97 14.28
N SER A 139 4.44 6.38 15.31
CA SER A 139 4.82 6.61 16.72
C SER A 139 6.26 6.21 17.05
N ARG A 140 6.91 5.43 16.18
CA ARG A 140 8.31 5.02 16.29
C ARG A 140 9.22 5.90 15.45
N GLY A 141 8.69 6.93 14.79
CA GLY A 141 9.45 7.83 13.90
C GLY A 141 9.65 7.30 12.48
N GLY A 142 9.25 6.07 12.19
CA GLY A 142 9.42 5.47 10.87
C GLY A 142 8.59 6.20 9.82
N ASN A 143 9.17 6.47 8.65
CA ASN A 143 8.46 7.08 7.53
C ASN A 143 7.38 6.12 7.02
N HIS A 144 6.15 6.61 6.83
CA HIS A 144 5.01 5.95 6.20
C HIS A 144 4.39 6.85 5.14
N ALA A 145 3.64 6.24 4.23
CA ALA A 145 2.75 6.95 3.35
C ALA A 145 1.43 6.20 3.16
N ALA A 146 0.31 6.91 3.13
CA ALA A 146 -1.00 6.36 2.82
C ALA A 146 -1.54 6.97 1.52
N VAL A 147 -2.17 6.14 0.69
CA VAL A 147 -2.81 6.56 -0.56
C VAL A 147 -4.29 6.27 -0.49
N PHE A 148 -5.09 7.28 -0.83
CA PHE A 148 -6.54 7.20 -0.88
C PHE A 148 -7.05 7.55 -2.28
N PHE A 149 -7.99 6.78 -2.79
CA PHE A 149 -8.81 7.21 -3.90
C PHE A 149 -10.03 7.97 -3.39
N LEU A 150 -10.30 9.09 -4.04
CA LEU A 150 -11.40 10.00 -3.71
C LEU A 150 -12.28 10.23 -4.95
N PRO A 151 -13.55 10.62 -4.75
CA PRO A 151 -14.36 11.21 -5.80
C PRO A 151 -13.64 12.36 -6.50
N ALA A 152 -13.98 12.59 -7.77
CA ALA A 152 -13.39 13.67 -8.56
C ALA A 152 -13.51 15.02 -7.84
N THR A 153 -12.47 15.84 -7.96
CA THR A 153 -12.26 17.17 -7.34
C THR A 153 -11.93 17.17 -5.84
N GLU A 154 -12.15 16.08 -5.11
CA GLU A 154 -12.01 16.10 -3.65
C GLU A 154 -10.56 16.12 -3.15
N ALA A 155 -9.58 15.60 -3.90
CA ALA A 155 -8.18 15.60 -3.44
C ALA A 155 -7.58 17.02 -3.42
N ASP A 156 -7.90 17.84 -4.42
CA ASP A 156 -7.44 19.22 -4.48
C ASP A 156 -8.05 20.05 -3.33
N HIS A 157 -9.33 19.82 -3.01
CA HIS A 157 -9.99 20.43 -1.86
C HIS A 157 -9.35 20.00 -0.53
N ALA A 158 -9.05 18.70 -0.38
CA ALA A 158 -8.35 18.21 0.81
C ALA A 158 -6.99 18.90 0.97
N LEU A 159 -6.21 19.02 -0.11
CA LEU A 159 -4.90 19.67 -0.11
C LEU A 159 -4.98 21.15 0.32
N GLN A 160 -5.99 21.88 -0.13
CA GLN A 160 -6.24 23.25 0.31
C GLN A 160 -6.50 23.33 1.82
N SER A 161 -7.28 22.39 2.37
CA SER A 161 -7.53 22.30 3.81
C SER A 161 -6.28 21.95 4.63
N PHE A 162 -5.30 21.26 4.03
CA PHE A 162 -4.00 21.01 4.67
C PHE A 162 -3.13 22.27 4.74
N ALA A 163 -3.14 23.11 3.70
CA ALA A 163 -2.33 24.32 3.60
C ALA A 163 -2.63 25.37 4.69
N LEU A 164 -3.80 25.28 5.34
CA LEU A 164 -4.20 26.17 6.44
C LEU A 164 -3.42 25.94 7.74
N THR A 165 -2.55 24.93 7.81
CA THR A 165 -1.74 24.65 9.01
C THR A 165 -0.29 24.41 8.59
N PRO A 166 0.69 25.16 9.11
CA PRO A 166 2.08 24.95 8.77
C PRO A 166 2.53 23.55 9.18
N LEU A 167 3.12 22.82 8.23
CA LEU A 167 3.70 21.51 8.50
C LEU A 167 4.95 21.69 9.38
N PRO A 168 5.13 20.86 10.42
CA PRO A 168 6.34 20.92 11.23
C PRO A 168 7.57 20.65 10.35
N PRO A 169 8.69 21.37 10.57
CA PRO A 169 9.88 21.20 9.77
C PRO A 169 10.42 19.77 9.91
N ARG A 170 10.77 19.17 8.76
CA ARG A 170 11.36 17.84 8.70
C ARG A 170 12.69 17.86 9.44
N LYS A 171 12.80 17.14 10.56
CA LYS A 171 14.10 16.87 11.18
C LYS A 171 14.83 15.87 10.29
N ALA A 172 15.94 16.29 9.70
CA ALA A 172 16.89 15.36 9.12
C ALA A 172 17.46 14.51 10.27
N GLN A 173 17.28 13.19 10.20
CA GLN A 173 17.85 12.27 11.16
C GLN A 173 19.01 11.55 10.50
N ASP A 174 20.20 11.72 11.07
CA ASP A 174 21.39 10.97 10.69
C ASP A 174 21.38 9.61 11.39
N THR A 175 21.03 8.56 10.65
CA THR A 175 21.18 7.16 11.08
C THR A 175 22.62 6.70 10.86
N SER A 176 23.55 7.31 11.60
CA SER A 176 24.95 6.88 11.62
C SER A 176 25.08 5.59 12.45
N CYS A 177 25.29 4.47 11.75
CA CYS A 177 25.35 3.13 12.32
C CYS A 177 26.74 2.66 12.78
N GLN A 178 27.68 3.58 12.95
CA GLN A 178 29.12 3.28 12.98
C GLN A 178 29.60 2.44 14.19
N SER A 179 28.78 2.21 15.21
CA SER A 179 29.20 1.47 16.41
C SER A 179 28.12 0.66 17.13
N ALA A 180 26.92 0.53 16.57
CA ALA A 180 25.85 -0.21 17.24
C ALA A 180 25.92 -1.72 16.94
N LEU A 181 25.39 -2.53 17.86
CA LEU A 181 25.21 -3.98 17.67
C LEU A 181 24.41 -4.24 16.39
N ILE A 182 24.79 -5.22 15.57
CA ILE A 182 24.06 -5.55 14.35
C ILE A 182 22.88 -6.47 14.70
N ASP A 183 21.66 -6.11 14.30
CA ASP A 183 20.47 -6.97 14.41
C ASP A 183 20.50 -8.01 13.27
N PRO A 184 20.69 -9.31 13.55
CA PRO A 184 20.79 -10.32 12.51
C PRO A 184 19.46 -10.49 11.76
N LYS A 185 19.55 -10.80 10.46
CA LYS A 185 18.40 -10.98 9.55
C LYS A 185 17.47 -9.77 9.47
N SER A 186 18.00 -8.59 9.76
CA SER A 186 17.25 -7.35 9.63
C SER A 186 17.64 -6.57 8.38
N VAL A 187 16.69 -5.79 7.89
CA VAL A 187 16.87 -4.94 6.71
C VAL A 187 16.29 -3.57 6.93
N LEU A 188 17.06 -2.53 6.65
CA LEU A 188 16.59 -1.16 6.56
C LEU A 188 16.18 -0.86 5.11
N VAL A 189 14.98 -0.33 4.92
CA VAL A 189 14.57 0.19 3.62
C VAL A 189 14.84 1.68 3.59
N ALA A 190 15.83 2.09 2.79
CA ALA A 190 16.20 3.49 2.62
C ALA A 190 15.08 4.28 1.93
N THR A 191 15.06 5.60 2.11
CA THR A 191 14.16 6.48 1.34
C THR A 191 14.53 6.37 -0.13
N PRO A 192 13.59 6.02 -1.01
CA PRO A 192 13.86 5.91 -2.45
C PRO A 192 14.35 7.24 -3.05
N ASN A 193 15.33 7.18 -3.94
CA ASN A 193 15.75 8.34 -4.73
C ASN A 193 14.86 8.48 -5.97
N TRP A 194 14.31 9.69 -6.17
CA TRP A 194 13.39 10.02 -7.26
C TRP A 194 13.94 11.03 -8.27
N ASP A 195 15.23 11.39 -8.20
CA ASP A 195 15.78 12.57 -8.89
C ASP A 195 15.85 12.40 -10.42
N GLN A 196 15.91 11.16 -10.92
CA GLN A 196 16.06 10.89 -12.35
C GLN A 196 14.72 10.84 -13.11
N ALA A 197 13.58 10.88 -12.42
CA ALA A 197 12.28 10.86 -13.08
C ALA A 197 11.18 11.52 -12.23
N GLN A 198 10.30 12.28 -12.87
CA GLN A 198 9.12 12.83 -12.20
C GLN A 198 8.09 11.73 -11.96
N VAL A 199 8.02 11.24 -10.73
CA VAL A 199 7.09 10.19 -10.31
C VAL A 199 5.99 10.80 -9.43
N PRO A 200 4.69 10.64 -9.76
CA PRO A 200 3.62 11.17 -8.92
C PRO A 200 3.67 10.60 -7.51
N ALA A 201 3.29 11.41 -6.51
CA ALA A 201 3.42 11.06 -5.08
C ALA A 201 2.77 9.71 -4.73
N ALA A 202 1.61 9.40 -5.29
CA ALA A 202 0.92 8.13 -5.05
C ALA A 202 1.79 6.92 -5.43
N TYR A 203 2.49 6.96 -6.56
CA TYR A 203 3.38 5.87 -6.97
C TYR A 203 4.60 5.75 -6.07
N ARG A 204 5.18 6.90 -5.66
CA ARG A 204 6.32 6.92 -4.72
C ARG A 204 5.94 6.24 -3.40
N ALA A 205 4.79 6.62 -2.84
CA ALA A 205 4.23 6.05 -1.63
C ALA A 205 3.96 4.55 -1.77
N LEU A 206 3.24 4.13 -2.82
CA LEU A 206 2.90 2.73 -3.04
C LEU A 206 4.13 1.83 -3.16
N ILE A 207 5.19 2.28 -3.84
CA ILE A 207 6.42 1.49 -4.01
C ILE A 207 7.09 1.25 -2.68
N TYR A 208 7.22 2.31 -1.88
CA TYR A 208 7.84 2.22 -0.58
C TYR A 208 7.05 1.30 0.36
N GLU A 209 5.73 1.48 0.45
CA GLU A 209 4.89 0.68 1.33
C GLU A 209 4.80 -0.79 0.91
N HIS A 210 4.64 -1.06 -0.39
CA HIS A 210 4.66 -2.44 -0.89
C HIS A 210 6.03 -3.08 -0.66
N LEU A 211 7.13 -2.34 -0.80
CA LEU A 211 8.47 -2.89 -0.56
C LEU A 211 8.62 -3.33 0.90
N ILE A 212 8.18 -2.50 1.85
CA ILE A 212 8.18 -2.85 3.28
C ILE A 212 7.37 -4.13 3.52
N ASP A 213 6.14 -4.20 3.02
CA ASP A 213 5.27 -5.36 3.22
C ASP A 213 5.85 -6.63 2.57
N ARG A 214 6.38 -6.54 1.34
CA ARG A 214 6.99 -7.69 0.65
C ARG A 214 8.23 -8.20 1.36
N LEU A 215 9.06 -7.31 1.92
CA LEU A 215 10.22 -7.71 2.72
C LEU A 215 9.80 -8.35 4.05
N ARG A 216 8.77 -7.82 4.73
CA ARG A 216 8.25 -8.41 5.98
C ARG A 216 7.71 -9.81 5.78
N ASN A 217 7.16 -10.08 4.60
CA ASN A 217 6.64 -11.39 4.23
C ASN A 217 7.72 -12.35 3.68
N THR A 218 8.99 -11.97 3.70
CA THR A 218 10.12 -12.83 3.28
C THR A 218 10.60 -13.66 4.47
N LYS A 219 10.63 -15.00 4.34
CA LYS A 219 10.92 -15.94 5.44
C LYS A 219 12.31 -15.74 6.06
N GLU A 220 13.25 -15.27 5.27
CA GLU A 220 14.64 -15.06 5.65
C GLU A 220 14.87 -13.71 6.37
N VAL A 221 13.83 -12.86 6.47
CA VAL A 221 13.86 -11.55 7.14
C VAL A 221 13.17 -11.64 8.49
N ALA A 222 13.89 -11.31 9.57
CA ALA A 222 13.33 -11.22 10.90
C ALA A 222 12.68 -9.84 11.15
N HIS A 223 13.37 -8.77 10.76
CA HIS A 223 12.93 -7.39 11.01
C HIS A 223 13.11 -6.51 9.77
N VAL A 224 12.12 -5.66 9.50
CA VAL A 224 12.17 -4.64 8.46
C VAL A 224 12.02 -3.27 9.11
N TYR A 225 13.10 -2.51 9.07
CA TYR A 225 13.18 -1.14 9.57
C TYR A 225 12.86 -0.14 8.46
N ARG A 226 12.21 0.96 8.85
CA ARG A 226 11.97 2.13 8.01
C ARG A 226 13.02 3.19 8.33
N VAL A 227 13.34 4.06 7.36
CA VAL A 227 14.10 5.28 7.70
C VAL A 227 13.29 6.11 8.70
N GLY A 228 13.99 6.68 9.68
CA GLY A 228 13.41 7.50 10.75
C GLY A 228 12.90 6.69 11.95
N GLU A 229 12.78 5.37 11.81
CA GLU A 229 12.40 4.52 12.93
C GLU A 229 13.49 4.58 14.00
N ASP A 230 13.12 5.00 15.21
CA ASP A 230 13.99 4.95 16.37
C ASP A 230 14.18 3.49 16.74
N ASN A 231 15.35 2.97 16.40
CA ASN A 231 15.70 1.59 16.70
C ASN A 231 15.88 1.35 18.21
N GLY A 232 15.91 2.40 19.05
CA GLY A 232 16.18 2.29 20.47
C GLY A 232 17.42 1.42 20.74
N GLU A 233 17.21 0.32 21.46
CA GLU A 233 18.22 -0.69 21.86
C GLU A 233 18.55 -1.73 20.75
N LYS A 234 17.80 -1.78 19.65
CA LYS A 234 17.84 -2.90 18.69
C LYS A 234 18.99 -2.85 17.68
N GLY A 235 19.85 -1.83 17.77
CA GLY A 235 21.07 -1.79 16.99
C GLY A 235 20.86 -1.50 15.50
N CYS A 236 21.89 -1.76 14.70
CA CYS A 236 21.96 -1.45 13.28
C CYS A 236 21.44 -2.59 12.43
N SER A 237 20.71 -2.25 11.37
CA SER A 237 20.23 -3.26 10.43
C SER A 237 21.40 -3.99 9.77
N GLN A 238 21.30 -5.31 9.61
CA GLN A 238 22.35 -6.09 8.95
C GLN A 238 22.52 -5.68 7.48
N TYR A 239 21.41 -5.37 6.80
CA TYR A 239 21.40 -4.95 5.41
C TYR A 239 20.61 -3.66 5.21
N THR A 240 20.92 -2.93 4.14
CA THR A 240 20.13 -1.79 3.67
C THR A 240 19.76 -1.97 2.21
N VAL A 241 18.50 -1.67 1.88
CA VAL A 241 17.97 -1.66 0.51
C VAL A 241 17.87 -0.22 0.06
N HIS A 242 18.66 0.14 -0.94
CA HIS A 242 18.58 1.41 -1.66
C HIS A 242 17.89 1.18 -2.99
N ILE A 243 16.92 2.04 -3.32
CA ILE A 243 16.30 2.04 -4.65
C ILE A 243 16.37 3.46 -5.23
N ALA A 244 16.71 3.56 -6.51
CA ALA A 244 16.73 4.80 -7.26
C ALA A 244 15.95 4.61 -8.56
N ILE A 245 14.98 5.48 -8.84
CA ILE A 245 14.29 5.45 -10.13
C ILE A 245 15.28 5.84 -11.23
N THR A 246 15.20 5.16 -12.36
CA THR A 246 15.95 5.52 -13.59
C THR A 246 15.03 5.86 -14.74
N THR A 247 13.83 5.29 -14.78
CA THR A 247 12.84 5.61 -15.80
C THR A 247 11.44 5.46 -15.24
N PHE A 248 10.60 6.46 -15.46
CA PHE A 248 9.16 6.38 -15.24
C PHE A 248 8.43 6.80 -16.50
N LYS A 249 7.48 5.98 -16.93
CA LYS A 249 6.55 6.32 -18.00
C LYS A 249 5.16 5.98 -17.54
N GLU A 250 4.35 7.01 -17.36
CA GLU A 250 2.95 6.81 -17.00
C GLU A 250 2.17 6.21 -18.17
N GLY A 251 1.36 5.20 -17.87
CA GLY A 251 0.43 4.62 -18.83
C GLY A 251 -0.78 5.51 -19.06
N SER A 252 -1.49 5.33 -20.16
CA SER A 252 -2.71 6.09 -20.46
C SER A 252 -3.84 5.14 -20.85
N SER A 253 -4.85 5.02 -19.98
CA SER A 253 -6.08 4.24 -20.23
C SER A 253 -6.78 4.70 -21.51
N VAL A 254 -6.93 6.02 -21.68
CA VAL A 254 -7.56 6.61 -22.86
C VAL A 254 -6.83 6.22 -24.15
N LYS A 255 -5.49 6.29 -24.19
CA LYS A 255 -4.72 5.86 -25.37
C LYS A 255 -4.91 4.38 -25.68
N ARG A 256 -5.03 3.54 -24.65
CA ARG A 256 -5.25 2.10 -24.83
C ARG A 256 -6.63 1.82 -25.38
N ALA A 257 -7.66 2.45 -24.81
CA ALA A 257 -9.03 2.29 -25.26
C ALA A 257 -9.21 2.76 -26.71
N PHE A 258 -8.53 3.84 -27.11
CA PHE A 258 -8.58 4.37 -28.48
C PHE A 258 -7.92 3.46 -29.53
N LEU A 259 -6.92 2.67 -29.15
CA LEU A 259 -6.14 1.83 -30.08
C LEU A 259 -6.67 0.39 -30.19
N GLY A 260 -7.82 0.08 -29.57
CA GLY A 260 -8.43 -1.24 -29.62
C GLY A 260 -7.49 -2.36 -29.13
N PRO A 261 -7.47 -3.54 -29.78
CA PRO A 261 -6.59 -4.64 -29.39
C PRO A 261 -5.08 -4.28 -29.41
N ALA A 262 -4.64 -3.40 -30.30
CA ALA A 262 -3.25 -2.92 -30.33
C ALA A 262 -2.92 -2.03 -29.12
N GLY A 263 -3.93 -1.36 -28.56
CA GLY A 263 -3.83 -0.57 -27.34
C GLY A 263 -3.36 -1.36 -26.13
N MET A 264 -3.54 -2.69 -26.08
CA MET A 264 -3.03 -3.52 -24.98
C MET A 264 -1.49 -3.50 -24.85
N PHE A 265 -0.78 -3.10 -25.90
CA PHE A 265 0.69 -3.02 -25.92
C PHE A 265 1.22 -1.59 -25.88
N MET A 266 0.36 -0.59 -26.03
CA MET A 266 0.71 0.82 -26.05
C MET A 266 0.27 1.51 -24.75
N GLY A 267 0.94 2.60 -24.36
CA GLY A 267 0.55 3.34 -23.15
C GLY A 267 0.57 2.52 -21.85
N THR A 268 1.49 1.57 -21.71
CA THR A 268 1.73 0.82 -20.47
C THR A 268 2.46 1.68 -19.45
N THR A 269 2.19 1.46 -18.16
CA THR A 269 2.98 2.07 -17.09
C THR A 269 4.28 1.30 -16.96
N GLN A 270 5.41 2.00 -17.04
CA GLN A 270 6.75 1.40 -16.98
C GLN A 270 7.56 2.08 -15.89
N MET A 271 8.24 1.26 -15.09
CA MET A 271 9.19 1.74 -14.09
C MET A 271 10.47 0.95 -14.19
N LYS A 272 11.61 1.65 -14.11
CA LYS A 272 12.93 1.05 -13.99
C LYS A 272 13.62 1.62 -12.77
N PHE A 273 14.23 0.76 -11.99
CA PHE A 273 14.94 1.09 -10.76
C PHE A 273 16.33 0.47 -10.79
N ASP A 274 17.31 1.21 -10.30
CA ASP A 274 18.57 0.65 -9.86
C ASP A 274 18.44 0.36 -8.35
N VAL A 275 18.66 -0.89 -7.98
CA VAL A 275 18.45 -1.40 -6.62
C VAL A 275 19.79 -1.88 -6.11
N THR A 276 20.23 -1.29 -5.01
CA THR A 276 21.50 -1.62 -4.38
C THR A 276 21.27 -2.19 -3.00
N PHE A 277 21.88 -3.33 -2.73
CA PHE A 277 21.89 -3.96 -1.42
C PHE A 277 23.26 -3.77 -0.78
N THR A 278 23.27 -3.17 0.40
CA THR A 278 24.46 -2.96 1.21
C THR A 278 24.38 -3.73 2.51
N ASP A 279 25.50 -4.20 3.03
CA ASP A 279 25.57 -4.72 4.41
C ASP A 279 26.08 -3.63 5.36
N ALA A 280 25.94 -3.86 6.66
CA ALA A 280 26.41 -2.93 7.70
C ALA A 280 27.92 -2.64 7.62
N SER A 281 28.71 -3.53 7.01
CA SER A 281 30.16 -3.35 6.84
C SER A 281 30.54 -2.54 5.59
N GLY A 282 29.60 -2.32 4.67
CA GLY A 282 29.84 -1.73 3.35
C GLY A 282 30.59 -2.64 2.37
N LYS A 283 30.94 -3.87 2.77
CA LYS A 283 31.66 -4.84 1.93
C LYS A 283 30.75 -5.45 0.87
N LEU A 284 29.48 -5.67 1.21
CA LEU A 284 28.48 -6.08 0.24
C LEU A 284 27.94 -4.84 -0.45
N ASN A 285 28.10 -4.75 -1.76
CA ASN A 285 27.50 -3.71 -2.58
C ASN A 285 27.04 -4.33 -3.90
N THR A 286 25.87 -4.97 -3.86
CA THR A 286 25.30 -5.62 -5.04
C THR A 286 24.23 -4.72 -5.64
N SER A 287 24.46 -4.23 -6.86
CA SER A 287 23.49 -3.46 -7.62
C SER A 287 22.83 -4.32 -8.71
N LYS A 288 21.52 -4.15 -8.90
CA LYS A 288 20.75 -4.75 -9.99
C LYS A 288 19.71 -3.78 -10.49
N GLN A 289 19.53 -3.78 -11.81
CA GLN A 289 18.41 -3.06 -12.41
C GLN A 289 17.14 -3.93 -12.37
N ILE A 290 16.03 -3.34 -11.97
CA ILE A 290 14.70 -3.95 -11.96
C ILE A 290 13.78 -3.12 -12.84
N ALA A 291 13.20 -3.76 -13.85
CA ALA A 291 12.16 -3.18 -14.69
C ALA A 291 10.82 -3.84 -14.38
N ALA A 292 9.77 -3.03 -14.30
CA ALA A 292 8.39 -3.49 -14.24
C ALA A 292 7.58 -2.77 -15.32
N THR A 293 6.66 -3.51 -15.93
CA THR A 293 5.72 -2.99 -16.92
C THR A 293 4.37 -3.60 -16.66
N MET A 294 3.36 -2.75 -16.43
CA MET A 294 1.99 -3.19 -16.22
C MET A 294 1.11 -2.84 -17.42
N ARG A 295 0.18 -3.74 -17.74
CA ARG A 295 -0.65 -3.73 -18.94
C ARG A 295 -2.11 -3.81 -18.52
N GLY A 296 -2.71 -2.68 -18.20
CA GLY A 296 -4.13 -2.70 -17.84
C GLY A 296 -4.61 -1.41 -17.21
N GLU A 297 -5.92 -1.32 -17.08
CA GLU A 297 -6.63 -0.11 -16.69
C GLU A 297 -6.73 0.07 -15.18
N SER A 298 -6.85 -1.02 -14.42
CA SER A 298 -6.80 -1.03 -12.95
C SER A 298 -5.37 -1.17 -12.40
N GLU A 299 -4.34 -1.14 -13.25
CA GLU A 299 -3.03 -1.72 -12.95
C GLU A 299 -1.90 -0.71 -12.80
N SER A 300 -2.17 0.58 -13.00
CA SER A 300 -1.09 1.56 -12.97
C SER A 300 -0.40 1.59 -11.61
N THR A 301 -1.17 1.48 -10.52
CA THR A 301 -0.66 1.40 -9.14
C THR A 301 -0.07 0.02 -8.81
N ASN A 302 -0.55 -1.06 -9.44
CA ASN A 302 -0.02 -2.42 -9.24
C ASN A 302 1.43 -2.59 -9.74
N VAL A 303 1.92 -1.69 -10.59
CA VAL A 303 3.34 -1.67 -10.99
C VAL A 303 4.24 -1.56 -9.76
N ALA A 304 3.78 -0.85 -8.73
CA ALA A 304 4.50 -0.67 -7.48
C ALA A 304 4.71 -2.00 -6.75
N ASP A 305 3.64 -2.80 -6.64
CA ASP A 305 3.71 -4.13 -6.04
C ASP A 305 4.62 -5.08 -6.84
N HIS A 306 4.58 -5.01 -8.18
CA HIS A 306 5.47 -5.79 -9.03
C HIS A 306 6.95 -5.43 -8.83
N VAL A 307 7.27 -4.12 -8.73
CA VAL A 307 8.62 -3.66 -8.38
C VAL A 307 9.02 -4.20 -7.01
N ALA A 308 8.20 -3.96 -5.99
CA ALA A 308 8.45 -4.41 -4.62
C ALA A 308 8.68 -5.93 -4.52
N LYS A 309 7.85 -6.73 -5.17
CA LYS A 309 7.98 -8.18 -5.24
C LYS A 309 9.29 -8.62 -5.90
N ASN A 310 9.68 -7.95 -6.98
CA ASN A 310 10.95 -8.24 -7.64
C ASN A 310 12.15 -7.86 -6.77
N VAL A 311 12.12 -6.71 -6.09
CA VAL A 311 13.15 -6.30 -5.13
C VAL A 311 13.28 -7.32 -4.01
N ALA A 312 12.17 -7.70 -3.35
CA ALA A 312 12.16 -8.67 -2.27
C ALA A 312 12.68 -10.05 -2.73
N LYS A 313 12.34 -10.47 -3.95
CA LYS A 313 12.89 -11.71 -4.54
C LYS A 313 14.41 -11.62 -4.75
N GLN A 314 14.93 -10.49 -5.25
CA GLN A 314 16.37 -10.30 -5.42
C GLN A 314 17.09 -10.30 -4.07
N TYR A 315 16.51 -9.66 -3.07
CA TYR A 315 17.01 -9.66 -1.70
C TYR A 315 17.09 -11.09 -1.11
N ALA A 316 16.01 -11.87 -1.22
CA ALA A 316 16.00 -13.26 -0.74
C ALA A 316 17.06 -14.14 -1.45
N ASN A 317 17.27 -13.93 -2.75
CA ASN A 317 18.31 -14.61 -3.50
C ASN A 317 19.73 -14.22 -3.04
N MET A 318 19.93 -12.95 -2.72
CA MET A 318 21.20 -12.45 -2.17
C MET A 318 21.51 -13.10 -0.82
N LEU A 319 20.53 -13.19 0.10
CA LEU A 319 20.71 -13.85 1.39
C LEU A 319 21.13 -15.32 1.22
N LYS A 320 20.45 -16.06 0.33
CA LYS A 320 20.80 -17.46 0.01
C LYS A 320 22.20 -17.61 -0.59
N GLY A 321 22.64 -16.63 -1.37
CA GLY A 321 23.99 -16.57 -1.90
C GLY A 321 25.03 -16.40 -0.79
N ALA A 322 24.80 -15.44 0.12
CA ALA A 322 25.70 -15.15 1.23
C ALA A 322 25.86 -16.35 2.18
N GLU A 323 24.77 -17.03 2.53
CA GLU A 323 24.80 -18.23 3.38
C GLU A 323 25.62 -19.37 2.75
N LYS A 324 25.47 -19.60 1.44
CA LYS A 324 26.24 -20.62 0.72
C LYS A 324 27.74 -20.30 0.70
N SER A 325 28.10 -19.03 0.51
CA SER A 325 29.51 -18.61 0.54
C SER A 325 30.14 -18.76 1.92
N ILE A 326 29.39 -18.49 2.99
CA ILE A 326 29.85 -18.72 4.37
C ILE A 326 30.05 -20.22 4.63
N ALA A 327 29.10 -21.06 4.22
CA ALA A 327 29.18 -22.50 4.38
C ALA A 327 30.36 -23.13 3.62
N ALA A 328 30.67 -22.63 2.42
CA ALA A 328 31.79 -23.12 1.61
C ALA A 328 33.17 -22.77 2.18
N ASN A 329 33.27 -21.65 2.92
CA ASN A 329 34.53 -21.19 3.51
C ASN A 329 34.77 -21.71 4.95
N LYS A 330 33.89 -22.56 5.49
CA LYS A 330 34.10 -23.15 6.81
C LYS A 330 35.25 -24.18 6.71
N PRO A 331 36.42 -23.94 7.33
CA PRO A 331 37.54 -24.87 7.24
C PRO A 331 37.12 -26.23 7.78
N ALA A 332 37.46 -27.30 7.07
CA ALA A 332 37.23 -28.67 7.54
C ALA A 332 37.86 -28.80 8.92
N SER A 333 37.05 -29.12 9.94
CA SER A 333 37.55 -29.37 11.29
C SER A 333 38.73 -30.34 11.20
N PRO A 334 39.90 -30.01 11.77
CA PRO A 334 40.98 -30.98 11.86
C PRO A 334 40.45 -32.17 12.65
N LEU A 335 40.46 -33.35 12.04
CA LEU A 335 40.22 -34.61 12.74
C LEU A 335 41.23 -34.68 13.89
N ALA A 336 40.71 -34.72 15.12
CA ALA A 336 41.46 -35.08 16.32
C ALA A 336 41.54 -36.60 16.42
#